data_AF-A0A177YCL5-F1
#
_entry.id   AF-A0A177YCL5-F1
#
_cell.length_a   1.000
_cell.length_b   1.000
_cell.length_c   1.000
_cell.angle_alpha   90.00
_cell.angle_beta   90.00
_cell.angle_gamma   90.00
#
_symmetry.space_group_name_H-M   'P 1'
#
loop_
_entity.id
_entity.type
_entity.pdbx_description
1 polymer ?
#
loop_
_entity_poly.entity_id
_entity_poly.type
_entity_poly.pdbx_seq_one_letter_code
_entity_poly.pdbx_strand_id
1 'polypeptide(L)'
;MDTPRRPPAVPRVTTSVLLSAATVASLAPSLLPRAPEVQAVVTALFAATALLLSAVLHRITTRLHCRGPQPTARRVAASVGIVAVAGAVVAAAHWQNRLRDAMGQPPTGAMHWVEVLCGSVSISAMLIVAGVGSARGVRAVGTARVTVAALVVVVVGSVFAVPWARHAFSTRYTLADAVVDTDLTAPNTASQIRWDDLGREGRRFVAAGADGSAIRTYVGLRSAATVDERALLAVDELGRAGGFGKEHIVIAVPTGSGWVDENAVSGIEERFADDVATVALQYSDQPSWATFLFAEDAAVDATTALLNAVRDRLRTYDPLSRPELHVYGQSLGSVAGSAAVHRDSSFVCSTVWAGPPSGEVTAGGGVVLANSSDPVVWWSADLIHERPDLTDARVDAPVPAWIPVVSYLQTTVDLLSALNAPAGHGHRYGTDQGTSIREC
;
A
#
# COMPACT_ATOMS: atom_id res chain seq x y z
N MET A 1 54.80 -20.81 -29.91
CA MET A 1 53.60 -21.11 -29.12
C MET A 1 53.22 -19.84 -28.37
N ASP A 2 52.33 -19.04 -28.95
CA ASP A 2 51.79 -17.86 -28.25
C ASP A 2 50.70 -18.31 -27.29
N THR A 3 50.98 -18.25 -25.99
CA THR A 3 49.95 -18.40 -24.96
C THR A 3 48.90 -17.29 -25.12
N PRO A 4 47.61 -17.59 -25.29
CA PRO A 4 46.59 -16.56 -25.37
C PRO A 4 46.57 -15.79 -24.04
N ARG A 5 46.92 -14.50 -24.08
CA ARG A 5 46.83 -13.59 -22.92
C ARG A 5 45.40 -13.65 -22.38
N ARG A 6 45.22 -14.19 -21.17
CA ARG A 6 43.93 -14.17 -20.47
C ARG A 6 43.41 -12.73 -20.48
N PRO A 7 42.17 -12.48 -20.93
CA PRO A 7 41.63 -11.13 -20.94
C PRO A 7 41.68 -10.58 -19.51
N PRO A 8 41.99 -9.28 -19.32
CA PRO A 8 42.15 -8.70 -17.99
C PRO A 8 40.87 -8.91 -17.16
N ALA A 9 41.05 -9.29 -15.89
CA ALA A 9 40.01 -9.65 -14.92
C ALA A 9 39.10 -8.47 -14.47
N VAL A 10 39.04 -7.38 -15.24
CA VAL A 10 38.30 -6.16 -14.89
C VAL A 10 37.05 -6.05 -15.77
N PRO A 11 35.88 -5.75 -15.19
CA PRO A 11 34.63 -5.58 -15.94
C PRO A 11 34.75 -4.54 -17.04
N ARG A 12 33.84 -4.60 -18.02
CA ARG A 12 33.76 -3.56 -19.06
C ARG A 12 33.35 -2.23 -18.43
N VAL A 13 33.72 -1.12 -19.09
CA VAL A 13 33.33 0.23 -18.66
C VAL A 13 31.80 0.32 -18.54
N THR A 14 31.07 -0.10 -19.57
CA THR A 14 29.59 -0.10 -19.57
C THR A 14 29.00 -0.91 -18.43
N THR A 15 29.56 -2.08 -18.13
CA THR A 15 29.12 -2.92 -17.01
C THR A 15 29.36 -2.23 -15.67
N SER A 16 30.54 -1.64 -15.48
CA SER A 16 30.89 -0.94 -14.23
C SER A 16 30.00 0.27 -14.00
N VAL A 17 29.77 1.07 -15.05
CA VAL A 17 28.92 2.27 -14.99
C VAL A 17 27.46 1.91 -14.73
N LEU A 18 26.87 1.00 -15.51
CA LEU A 18 25.46 0.63 -15.34
C LEU A 18 25.19 -0.04 -13.99
N LEU A 19 26.06 -0.95 -13.57
CA LEU A 19 25.90 -1.65 -12.29
C LEU A 19 26.01 -0.67 -11.13
N SER A 20 27.08 0.15 -11.09
CA SER A 20 27.25 1.12 -10.01
C SER A 20 26.11 2.15 -9.98
N ALA A 21 25.70 2.70 -11.13
CA ALA A 21 24.58 3.64 -11.19
C ALA A 21 23.26 3.02 -10.70
N ALA A 22 22.96 1.78 -11.10
CA ALA A 22 21.75 1.09 -10.66
C ALA A 22 21.79 0.75 -9.16
N THR A 23 22.94 0.32 -8.63
CA THR A 23 23.12 0.09 -7.18
C THR A 23 23.03 1.39 -6.38
N VAL A 24 23.56 2.50 -6.89
CA VAL A 24 23.40 3.82 -6.25
C VAL A 24 21.93 4.24 -6.26
N ALA A 25 21.22 4.04 -7.38
CA ALA A 25 19.80 4.33 -7.49
C ALA A 25 18.94 3.47 -6.55
N SER A 26 19.30 2.20 -6.33
CA SER A 26 18.58 1.32 -5.39
C SER A 26 18.78 1.73 -3.92
N LEU A 27 19.88 2.42 -3.62
CA LEU A 27 20.22 2.99 -2.30
C LEU A 27 19.72 4.43 -2.12
N ALA A 28 18.94 4.96 -3.06
CA ALA A 28 18.33 6.27 -2.93
C ALA A 28 17.42 6.35 -1.68
N PRO A 29 17.25 7.54 -1.09
CA PRO A 29 16.36 7.78 0.04
C PRO A 29 14.98 7.14 -0.11
N SER A 30 14.56 6.34 0.88
CA SER A 30 13.21 5.74 1.00
C SER A 30 12.31 6.57 1.90
N LEU A 31 11.00 6.33 1.86
CA LEU A 31 10.03 6.97 2.76
C LEU A 31 9.98 6.29 4.13
N LEU A 32 10.21 4.98 4.16
CA LEU A 32 10.15 4.16 5.37
C LEU A 32 11.49 3.46 5.66
N PRO A 33 11.79 3.14 6.94
CA PRO A 33 12.86 2.24 7.30
C PRO A 33 12.69 0.89 6.63
N ARG A 34 13.74 0.40 5.97
CA ARG A 34 13.70 -0.90 5.30
C ARG A 34 14.36 -1.97 6.14
N ALA A 35 13.78 -3.16 6.05
CA ALA A 35 14.42 -4.39 6.50
C ALA A 35 15.55 -4.77 5.50
N PRO A 36 16.62 -5.43 5.97
CA PRO A 36 17.77 -5.77 5.12
C PRO A 36 17.37 -6.68 3.95
N GLU A 37 16.36 -7.55 4.12
CA GLU A 37 15.86 -8.45 3.09
C GLU A 37 15.17 -7.67 1.95
N VAL A 38 14.36 -6.68 2.30
CA VAL A 38 13.68 -5.81 1.32
C VAL A 38 14.72 -5.06 0.50
N GLN A 39 15.68 -4.41 1.16
CA GLN A 39 16.73 -3.65 0.48
C GLN A 39 17.64 -4.57 -0.37
N ALA A 40 17.91 -5.80 0.08
CA ALA A 40 18.65 -6.80 -0.70
C ALA A 40 17.93 -7.15 -2.01
N VAL A 41 16.61 -7.41 -1.96
CA VAL A 41 15.79 -7.70 -3.15
C VAL A 41 15.80 -6.53 -4.13
N VAL A 42 15.56 -5.31 -3.65
CA VAL A 42 15.56 -4.10 -4.50
C VAL A 42 16.91 -3.92 -5.18
N THR A 43 18.00 -3.97 -4.41
CA THR A 43 19.36 -3.85 -4.93
C THR A 43 19.66 -4.94 -5.96
N ALA A 44 19.20 -6.18 -5.72
CA ALA A 44 19.39 -7.29 -6.64
C ALA A 44 18.65 -7.12 -7.96
N LEU A 45 17.42 -6.59 -7.93
CA LEU A 45 16.61 -6.34 -9.14
C LEU A 45 17.24 -5.24 -10.01
N PHE A 46 17.70 -4.15 -9.39
CA PHE A 46 18.43 -3.08 -10.07
C PHE A 46 19.73 -3.61 -10.69
N ALA A 47 20.53 -4.35 -9.90
CA ALA A 47 21.79 -4.94 -10.37
C ALA A 47 21.58 -5.94 -11.51
N ALA A 48 20.60 -6.86 -11.40
CA ALA A 48 20.28 -7.83 -12.44
C ALA A 48 19.85 -7.15 -13.75
N THR A 49 19.01 -6.11 -13.65
CA THR A 49 18.56 -5.32 -14.80
C THR A 49 19.72 -4.58 -15.46
N ALA A 50 20.60 -3.97 -14.68
CA ALA A 50 21.81 -3.30 -15.18
C ALA A 50 22.76 -4.27 -15.89
N LEU A 51 22.96 -5.47 -15.34
CA LEU A 51 23.79 -6.51 -15.95
C LEU A 51 23.17 -7.05 -17.25
N LEU A 52 21.85 -7.22 -17.29
CA LEU A 52 21.12 -7.58 -18.50
C LEU A 52 21.27 -6.51 -19.58
N LEU A 53 21.03 -5.24 -19.24
CA LEU A 53 21.18 -4.12 -20.14
C LEU A 53 22.63 -4.01 -20.66
N SER A 54 23.61 -4.16 -19.78
CA SER A 54 25.03 -4.18 -20.15
C SER A 54 25.34 -5.31 -21.14
N ALA A 55 24.75 -6.49 -20.97
CA ALA A 55 24.94 -7.63 -21.87
C ALA A 55 24.29 -7.39 -23.24
N VAL A 56 23.09 -6.80 -23.29
CA VAL A 56 22.39 -6.44 -24.52
C VAL A 56 23.15 -5.37 -25.29
N LEU A 57 23.50 -4.27 -24.62
CA LEU A 57 24.26 -3.17 -25.23
C LEU A 57 25.61 -3.64 -25.75
N HIS A 58 26.27 -4.54 -25.03
CA HIS A 58 27.50 -5.13 -25.52
C HIS A 58 27.30 -5.90 -26.84
N ARG A 59 26.26 -6.75 -26.92
CA ARG A 59 25.98 -7.51 -28.17
C ARG A 59 25.71 -6.58 -29.35
N ILE A 60 25.00 -5.46 -29.13
CA ILE A 60 24.72 -4.46 -30.17
C ILE A 60 26.00 -3.75 -30.59
N THR A 61 26.77 -3.23 -29.64
CA THR A 61 27.99 -2.46 -29.92
C THR A 61 29.07 -3.31 -30.59
N THR A 62 29.24 -4.59 -30.23
CA THR A 62 30.19 -5.48 -30.93
C THR A 62 29.82 -5.77 -32.37
N ARG A 63 28.55 -5.60 -32.77
CA ARG A 63 28.13 -5.74 -34.17
C ARG A 63 28.42 -4.50 -35.00
N LEU A 64 28.57 -3.34 -34.34
CA LEU A 64 28.68 -2.03 -34.99
C LEU A 64 30.11 -1.47 -34.95
N HIS A 65 30.87 -1.75 -33.88
CA HIS A 65 32.20 -1.16 -33.67
C HIS A 65 33.15 -2.15 -32.98
N CYS A 66 34.28 -2.42 -33.63
CA CYS A 66 35.39 -3.19 -33.06
C CYS A 66 36.42 -2.25 -32.41
N ARG A 67 36.09 -1.64 -31.26
CA ARG A 67 37.12 -0.94 -30.45
C ARG A 67 37.85 -1.93 -29.55
N GLY A 68 39.18 -1.90 -29.58
CA GLY A 68 40.04 -2.74 -28.74
C GLY A 68 39.84 -2.48 -27.23
N PRO A 69 40.22 -3.42 -26.35
CA PRO A 69 40.07 -3.27 -24.92
C PRO A 69 40.94 -2.12 -24.38
N GLN A 70 40.32 -1.16 -23.68
CA GLN A 70 41.03 -0.08 -22.96
C GLN A 70 41.15 -0.45 -21.46
N PRO A 71 42.28 -1.02 -21.01
CA PRO A 71 42.42 -1.54 -19.64
C PRO A 71 42.38 -0.43 -18.59
N THR A 72 42.97 0.74 -18.87
CA THR A 72 42.94 1.89 -17.97
C THR A 72 41.53 2.40 -17.74
N ALA A 73 40.75 2.60 -18.81
CA ALA A 73 39.37 3.06 -18.71
C ALA A 73 38.48 2.10 -17.89
N ARG A 74 38.68 0.79 -18.04
CA ARG A 74 37.96 -0.23 -17.24
C ARG A 74 38.28 -0.15 -15.75
N ARG A 75 39.57 0.00 -15.40
CA ARG A 75 40.00 0.13 -14.00
C ARG A 75 39.48 1.43 -13.38
N VAL A 76 39.54 2.53 -14.11
CA VAL A 76 39.00 3.83 -13.67
C VAL A 76 37.50 3.71 -13.43
N ALA A 77 36.73 3.20 -14.40
CA ALA A 77 35.28 3.04 -14.25
C ALA A 77 34.89 2.13 -13.08
N ALA A 78 35.60 1.01 -12.88
CA ALA A 78 35.37 0.12 -11.75
C ALA A 78 35.71 0.80 -10.41
N SER A 79 36.83 1.53 -10.35
CA SER A 79 37.27 2.23 -9.11
C SER A 79 36.30 3.35 -8.74
N VAL A 80 35.89 4.16 -9.72
CA VAL A 80 34.88 5.21 -9.53
C VAL A 80 33.55 4.59 -9.08
N GLY A 81 33.13 3.49 -9.72
CA GLY A 81 31.91 2.78 -9.33
C GLY A 81 31.95 2.25 -7.89
N ILE A 82 33.07 1.68 -7.45
CA ILE A 82 33.26 1.21 -6.06
C ILE A 82 33.15 2.37 -5.08
N VAL A 83 33.83 3.50 -5.35
CA VAL A 83 33.78 4.68 -4.49
C VAL A 83 32.36 5.26 -4.42
N ALA A 84 31.66 5.33 -5.55
CA ALA A 84 30.29 5.80 -5.62
C ALA A 84 29.32 4.91 -4.81
N VAL A 85 29.43 3.58 -4.95
CA VAL A 85 28.60 2.64 -4.19
C VAL A 85 28.93 2.71 -2.69
N ALA A 86 30.20 2.78 -2.31
CA ALA A 86 30.59 2.93 -0.91
C ALA A 86 30.01 4.22 -0.30
N GLY A 87 30.11 5.35 -1.02
CA GLY A 87 29.48 6.61 -0.61
C GLY A 87 27.97 6.51 -0.50
N ALA A 88 27.30 5.83 -1.45
CA ALA A 88 25.86 5.62 -1.41
C ALA A 88 25.42 4.73 -0.23
N VAL A 89 26.18 3.69 0.12
CA VAL A 89 25.90 2.86 1.30
C VAL A 89 26.00 3.70 2.58
N VAL A 90 27.02 4.56 2.69
CA VAL A 90 27.14 5.47 3.84
C VAL A 90 25.97 6.45 3.88
N ALA A 91 25.62 7.07 2.76
CA ALA A 91 24.48 7.99 2.69
C ALA A 91 23.15 7.29 3.03
N ALA A 92 22.95 6.07 2.53
CA ALA A 92 21.76 5.27 2.83
C ALA A 92 21.71 4.85 4.31
N ALA A 93 22.83 4.51 4.93
CA ALA A 93 22.91 4.23 6.36
C ALA A 93 22.51 5.44 7.21
N HIS A 94 23.01 6.63 6.86
CA HIS A 94 22.60 7.87 7.52
C HIS A 94 21.12 8.17 7.30
N TRP A 95 20.61 7.96 6.08
CA TRP A 95 19.19 8.15 5.77
C TRP A 95 18.29 7.22 6.58
N GLN A 96 18.59 5.91 6.57
CA GLN A 96 17.86 4.88 7.32
C GLN A 96 17.84 5.19 8.82
N ASN A 97 18.96 5.64 9.39
CA ASN A 97 19.02 5.97 10.81
C ASN A 97 18.22 7.24 11.16
N ARG A 98 18.15 8.25 10.28
CA ARG A 98 17.27 9.41 10.50
C ARG A 98 15.79 9.07 10.45
N LEU A 99 15.38 8.18 9.55
CA LEU A 99 14.00 7.67 9.53
C LEU A 99 13.68 6.88 10.80
N ARG A 100 14.60 6.00 11.21
CA ARG A 100 14.45 5.19 12.42
C ARG A 100 14.37 6.04 13.68
N ASP A 101 15.20 7.08 13.79
CA ASP A 101 15.16 8.05 14.89
C ASP A 101 13.81 8.77 14.94
N ALA A 102 13.33 9.28 13.80
CA ALA A 102 12.01 9.92 13.72
C ALA A 102 10.85 8.99 14.12
N MET A 103 10.99 7.69 13.86
CA MET A 103 9.98 6.66 14.14
C MET A 103 10.25 5.88 15.43
N GLY A 104 11.16 6.33 16.31
CA GLY A 104 11.47 5.66 17.58
C GLY A 104 11.97 4.22 17.44
N GLN A 105 12.58 3.86 16.31
CA GLN A 105 13.14 2.54 16.03
C GLN A 105 14.64 2.47 16.32
N PRO A 106 15.18 1.28 16.68
CA PRO A 106 16.61 1.12 16.86
C PRO A 106 17.37 1.39 15.55
N PRO A 107 18.57 2.00 15.62
CA PRO A 107 19.39 2.31 14.44
C PRO A 107 19.91 1.03 13.77
N THR A 108 20.24 1.14 12.48
CA THR A 108 20.87 0.05 11.75
C THR A 108 22.30 -0.18 12.22
N GLY A 109 22.64 -1.43 12.51
CA GLY A 109 24.01 -1.86 12.79
C GLY A 109 24.76 -2.30 11.52
N ALA A 110 26.05 -2.63 11.64
CA ALA A 110 26.86 -3.09 10.52
C ALA A 110 26.30 -4.39 9.87
N MET A 111 25.72 -5.28 10.67
CA MET A 111 25.15 -6.53 10.18
C MET A 111 24.02 -6.34 9.18
N HIS A 112 23.21 -5.29 9.34
CA HIS A 112 22.16 -4.94 8.38
C HIS A 112 22.74 -4.78 6.96
N TRP A 113 23.84 -4.04 6.82
CA TRP A 113 24.47 -3.79 5.52
C TRP A 113 25.23 -5.01 4.96
N VAL A 114 25.73 -5.88 5.84
CA VAL A 114 26.31 -7.17 5.46
C VAL A 114 25.21 -8.08 4.87
N GLU A 115 24.04 -8.14 5.50
CA GLU A 115 22.89 -8.90 5.00
C GLU A 115 22.38 -8.35 3.67
N VAL A 116 22.28 -7.02 3.53
CA VAL A 116 21.95 -6.38 2.24
C VAL A 116 22.94 -6.79 1.15
N LEU A 117 24.24 -6.75 1.43
CA LEU A 117 25.28 -7.14 0.47
C LEU A 117 25.18 -8.63 0.09
N CYS A 118 25.16 -9.53 1.08
CA CYS A 118 25.11 -10.97 0.85
C CYS A 118 23.81 -11.39 0.15
N GLY A 119 22.67 -10.85 0.60
CA GLY A 119 21.37 -11.09 0.02
C GLY A 119 21.29 -10.60 -1.43
N SER A 120 21.73 -9.37 -1.69
CA SER A 120 21.68 -8.80 -3.05
C SER A 120 22.56 -9.58 -4.03
N VAL A 121 23.79 -9.94 -3.63
CA VAL A 121 24.68 -10.77 -4.46
C VAL A 121 24.08 -12.13 -4.75
N SER A 122 23.51 -12.79 -3.73
CA SER A 122 22.92 -14.12 -3.87
C SER A 122 21.71 -14.11 -4.82
N ILE A 123 20.78 -13.16 -4.61
CA ILE A 123 19.59 -13.01 -5.44
C ILE A 123 19.96 -12.61 -6.88
N SER A 124 20.89 -11.66 -7.06
CA SER A 124 21.38 -11.31 -8.40
C SER A 124 22.00 -12.51 -9.12
N ALA A 125 22.81 -13.32 -8.43
CA ALA A 125 23.41 -14.52 -9.00
C ALA A 125 22.32 -15.52 -9.43
N MET A 126 21.30 -15.76 -8.59
CA MET A 126 20.17 -16.62 -8.93
C MET A 126 19.41 -16.12 -10.16
N LEU A 127 19.07 -14.83 -10.22
CA LEU A 127 18.38 -14.22 -11.35
C LEU A 127 19.19 -14.32 -12.65
N ILE A 128 20.50 -14.13 -12.58
CA ILE A 128 21.39 -14.27 -13.74
C ILE A 128 21.48 -15.72 -14.19
N VAL A 129 21.65 -16.67 -13.27
CA VAL A 129 21.71 -18.10 -13.60
C VAL A 129 20.40 -18.55 -14.25
N ALA A 130 19.26 -18.15 -13.69
CA ALA A 130 17.95 -18.41 -14.26
C ALA A 130 17.81 -17.80 -15.67
N GLY A 131 18.11 -16.50 -15.82
CA GLY A 131 17.98 -15.81 -17.11
C GLY A 131 18.90 -16.38 -18.20
N VAL A 132 20.14 -16.75 -17.87
CA VAL A 132 21.05 -17.39 -18.81
C VAL A 132 20.58 -18.83 -19.13
N GLY A 133 20.10 -19.57 -18.13
CA GLY A 133 19.50 -20.89 -18.31
C GLY A 133 18.32 -20.86 -19.28
N SER A 134 17.37 -19.95 -19.05
CA SER A 134 16.24 -19.71 -19.96
C SER A 134 16.72 -19.37 -21.36
N ALA A 135 17.65 -18.41 -21.51
CA ALA A 135 18.16 -18.02 -22.82
C ALA A 135 18.86 -19.17 -23.59
N ARG A 136 19.54 -20.08 -22.89
CA ARG A 136 20.11 -21.30 -23.48
C ARG A 136 19.02 -22.28 -23.91
N GLY A 137 18.00 -22.49 -23.06
CA GLY A 137 16.83 -23.29 -23.40
C GLY A 137 16.12 -22.78 -24.65
N VAL A 138 15.90 -21.46 -24.76
CA VAL A 138 15.29 -20.84 -25.95
C VAL A 138 16.08 -21.11 -27.21
N ARG A 139 17.42 -21.05 -27.15
CA ARG A 139 18.27 -21.34 -28.32
C ARG A 139 18.25 -22.82 -28.70
N ALA A 140 18.15 -23.73 -27.72
CA ALA A 140 18.08 -25.17 -27.98
C ALA A 140 16.76 -25.59 -28.62
N VAL A 141 15.64 -24.99 -28.20
CA VAL A 141 14.29 -25.34 -28.69
C VAL A 141 13.91 -24.56 -29.95
N GLY A 142 14.46 -23.35 -30.13
CA GLY A 142 14.17 -22.43 -31.23
C GLY A 142 13.23 -21.30 -30.81
N THR A 143 13.55 -20.06 -31.22
CA THR A 143 12.84 -18.83 -30.81
C THR A 143 11.36 -18.87 -31.16
N ALA A 144 11.00 -19.32 -32.38
CA ALA A 144 9.60 -19.39 -32.80
C ALA A 144 8.75 -20.30 -31.90
N ARG A 145 9.28 -21.47 -31.51
CA ARG A 145 8.58 -22.41 -30.63
C ARG A 145 8.43 -21.88 -29.21
N VAL A 146 9.45 -21.18 -28.71
CA VAL A 146 9.35 -20.52 -27.41
C VAL A 146 8.40 -19.33 -27.44
N THR A 147 8.41 -18.51 -28.49
CA THR A 147 7.47 -17.39 -28.61
C THR A 147 6.04 -17.89 -28.70
N VAL A 148 5.77 -18.94 -29.50
CA VAL A 148 4.45 -19.56 -29.56
C VAL A 148 4.06 -20.17 -28.22
N ALA A 149 4.95 -20.91 -27.56
CA ALA A 149 4.68 -21.48 -26.24
C ALA A 149 4.45 -20.39 -25.18
N ALA A 150 5.23 -19.31 -25.20
CA ALA A 150 5.07 -18.17 -24.29
C ALA A 150 3.75 -17.44 -24.55
N LEU A 151 3.38 -17.24 -25.82
CA LEU A 151 2.12 -16.61 -26.19
C LEU A 151 0.93 -17.50 -25.83
N VAL A 152 1.03 -18.82 -26.03
CA VAL A 152 0.05 -19.79 -25.56
C VAL A 152 -0.04 -19.77 -24.03
N VAL A 153 1.08 -19.74 -23.30
CA VAL A 153 1.07 -19.63 -21.84
C VAL A 153 0.51 -18.29 -21.37
N VAL A 154 0.75 -17.19 -22.07
CA VAL A 154 0.18 -15.88 -21.75
C VAL A 154 -1.33 -15.88 -22.02
N VAL A 155 -1.78 -16.43 -23.15
CA VAL A 155 -3.21 -16.48 -23.52
C VAL A 155 -3.97 -17.48 -22.65
N VAL A 156 -3.48 -18.71 -22.50
CA VAL A 156 -4.05 -19.71 -21.59
C VAL A 156 -3.95 -19.22 -20.16
N GLY A 157 -2.85 -18.56 -19.81
CA GLY A 157 -2.65 -17.92 -18.52
C GLY A 157 -3.68 -16.84 -18.27
N SER A 158 -3.89 -15.91 -19.20
CA SER A 158 -4.85 -14.81 -19.04
C SER A 158 -6.31 -15.26 -19.05
N VAL A 159 -6.64 -16.31 -19.81
CA VAL A 159 -8.01 -16.85 -19.91
C VAL A 159 -8.33 -17.81 -18.78
N PHE A 160 -7.37 -18.62 -18.32
CA PHE A 160 -7.62 -19.68 -17.34
C PHE A 160 -6.86 -19.45 -16.04
N ALA A 161 -5.54 -19.28 -16.09
CA ALA A 161 -4.74 -19.21 -14.87
C ALA A 161 -4.98 -17.92 -14.06
N VAL A 162 -5.23 -16.78 -14.69
CA VAL A 162 -5.50 -15.49 -14.04
C VAL A 162 -6.88 -15.50 -13.39
N PRO A 163 -7.98 -15.88 -14.09
CA PRO A 163 -9.28 -16.04 -13.44
C PRO A 163 -9.26 -17.12 -12.35
N TRP A 164 -8.59 -18.25 -12.58
CA TRP A 164 -8.42 -19.30 -11.56
C TRP A 164 -7.63 -18.79 -10.36
N ALA A 165 -6.51 -18.10 -10.57
CA ALA A 165 -5.71 -17.54 -9.48
C ALA A 165 -6.50 -16.48 -8.73
N ARG A 166 -7.20 -15.57 -9.43
CA ARG A 166 -8.11 -14.60 -8.81
C ARG A 166 -9.17 -15.29 -7.96
N HIS A 167 -9.82 -16.33 -8.47
CA HIS A 167 -10.82 -17.10 -7.73
C HIS A 167 -10.21 -17.87 -6.55
N ALA A 168 -9.03 -18.46 -6.71
CA ALA A 168 -8.33 -19.17 -5.65
C ALA A 168 -7.85 -18.21 -4.55
N PHE A 169 -7.35 -17.03 -4.92
CA PHE A 169 -6.98 -15.97 -3.97
C PHE A 169 -8.21 -15.41 -3.27
N SER A 170 -9.29 -15.10 -4.01
CA SER A 170 -10.51 -14.59 -3.42
C SER A 170 -11.09 -15.59 -2.42
N THR A 171 -11.14 -16.87 -2.77
CA THR A 171 -11.59 -17.95 -1.87
C THR A 171 -10.74 -18.01 -0.60
N ARG A 172 -9.42 -17.85 -0.69
CA ARG A 172 -8.55 -17.82 0.49
C ARG A 172 -8.87 -16.63 1.40
N TYR A 173 -9.09 -15.45 0.83
CA TYR A 173 -9.46 -14.27 1.61
C TYR A 173 -10.85 -14.41 2.24
N THR A 174 -11.84 -14.88 1.49
CA THR A 174 -13.19 -15.16 2.02
C THR A 174 -13.16 -16.20 3.13
N LEU A 175 -12.38 -17.27 2.95
CA LEU A 175 -12.20 -18.29 4.00
C LEU A 175 -11.53 -17.69 5.23
N ALA A 176 -10.47 -16.91 5.03
CA ALA A 176 -9.77 -16.26 6.13
C ALA A 176 -10.70 -15.27 6.86
N ASP A 177 -11.53 -14.52 6.14
CA ASP A 177 -12.51 -13.59 6.70
C ASP A 177 -13.63 -14.32 7.46
N ALA A 178 -14.00 -15.52 7.02
CA ALA A 178 -14.95 -16.39 7.72
C ALA A 178 -14.36 -17.02 8.99
N VAL A 179 -13.03 -17.08 9.16
CA VAL A 179 -12.41 -17.61 10.40
C VAL A 179 -12.79 -16.75 11.59
N VAL A 180 -13.42 -17.38 12.57
CA VAL A 180 -13.74 -16.77 13.86
C VAL A 180 -12.54 -16.90 14.78
N ASP A 181 -12.06 -15.77 15.30
CA ASP A 181 -11.05 -15.73 16.35
C ASP A 181 -11.72 -16.07 17.69
N THR A 182 -11.28 -17.16 18.33
CA THR A 182 -11.90 -17.64 19.57
C THR A 182 -11.60 -16.77 20.78
N ASP A 183 -10.60 -15.89 20.67
CA ASP A 183 -10.27 -14.94 21.74
C ASP A 183 -11.22 -13.74 21.73
N LEU A 184 -11.96 -13.52 20.63
CA LEU A 184 -13.01 -12.50 20.56
C LEU A 184 -14.31 -13.02 21.15
N THR A 185 -14.84 -12.29 22.14
CA THR A 185 -16.15 -12.57 22.71
C THR A 185 -17.20 -11.73 22.00
N ALA A 186 -18.28 -12.38 21.53
CA ALA A 186 -19.41 -11.67 20.96
C ALA A 186 -20.07 -10.78 22.02
N PRO A 187 -20.37 -9.50 21.71
CA PRO A 187 -21.10 -8.64 22.63
C PRO A 187 -22.44 -9.30 23.00
N ASN A 188 -22.83 -9.27 24.27
CA ASN A 188 -24.08 -9.85 24.75
C ASN A 188 -25.28 -8.96 24.37
N THR A 189 -25.54 -8.84 23.07
CA THR A 189 -26.60 -8.00 22.50
C THR A 189 -27.48 -8.84 21.57
N ALA A 190 -28.78 -8.57 21.57
CA ALA A 190 -29.73 -9.21 20.65
C ALA A 190 -29.63 -8.61 19.24
N SER A 191 -28.49 -8.79 18.57
CA SER A 191 -28.26 -8.34 17.19
C SER A 191 -29.03 -9.19 16.19
N GLN A 192 -29.53 -8.56 15.11
CA GLN A 192 -30.11 -9.29 13.97
C GLN A 192 -29.01 -9.90 13.08
N ILE A 193 -27.79 -9.38 13.18
CA ILE A 193 -26.65 -9.83 12.40
C ILE A 193 -25.96 -10.95 13.18
N ARG A 194 -25.84 -12.11 12.55
CA ARG A 194 -25.15 -13.24 13.16
C ARG A 194 -23.66 -12.91 13.29
N TRP A 195 -23.07 -13.29 14.43
CA TRP A 195 -21.64 -13.13 14.71
C TRP A 195 -20.74 -13.66 13.56
N ASP A 196 -21.13 -14.78 12.98
CA ASP A 196 -20.39 -15.40 11.89
C ASP A 196 -20.43 -14.56 10.61
N ASP A 197 -21.51 -13.81 10.36
CA ASP A 197 -21.74 -13.06 9.12
C ASP A 197 -21.04 -11.70 9.08
N LEU A 198 -20.54 -11.22 10.21
CA LEU A 198 -19.78 -9.96 10.32
C LEU A 198 -18.42 -9.97 9.62
N GLY A 199 -17.90 -11.15 9.27
CA GLY A 199 -16.52 -11.28 8.81
C GLY A 199 -15.51 -11.05 9.94
N ARG A 200 -14.22 -11.20 9.64
CA ARG A 200 -13.16 -11.15 10.66
C ARG A 200 -12.98 -9.74 11.20
N GLU A 201 -12.93 -8.75 10.31
CA GLU A 201 -12.71 -7.37 10.69
C GLU A 201 -13.96 -6.77 11.35
N GLY A 202 -15.16 -7.14 10.90
CA GLY A 202 -16.40 -6.74 11.57
C GLY A 202 -16.51 -7.25 12.99
N ARG A 203 -16.15 -8.52 13.24
CA ARG A 203 -16.09 -9.09 14.60
C ARG A 203 -15.11 -8.35 15.51
N ARG A 204 -13.91 -8.01 15.00
CA ARG A 204 -12.92 -7.23 15.76
C ARG A 204 -13.44 -5.84 16.11
N PHE A 205 -14.03 -5.15 15.12
CA PHE A 205 -14.56 -3.81 15.28
C PHE A 205 -15.66 -3.73 16.35
N VAL A 206 -16.63 -4.65 16.34
CA VAL A 206 -17.71 -4.63 17.33
C VAL A 206 -17.30 -5.18 18.70
N ALA A 207 -16.36 -6.13 18.76
CA ALA A 207 -15.85 -6.65 20.04
C ALA A 207 -15.06 -5.59 20.81
N ALA A 208 -14.26 -4.78 20.11
CA ALA A 208 -13.43 -3.75 20.73
C ALA A 208 -14.24 -2.65 21.45
N GLY A 209 -15.48 -2.38 21.00
CA GLY A 209 -16.36 -1.38 21.61
C GLY A 209 -17.36 -1.94 22.64
N ALA A 210 -17.29 -3.22 23.01
CA ALA A 210 -18.33 -3.88 23.79
C ALA A 210 -18.48 -3.38 25.24
N ASP A 211 -17.43 -2.75 25.79
CA ASP A 211 -17.37 -2.29 27.18
C ASP A 211 -17.70 -0.79 27.33
N GLY A 212 -17.86 -0.06 26.22
CA GLY A 212 -18.08 1.40 26.20
C GLY A 212 -19.55 1.82 26.08
N SER A 213 -19.82 3.11 26.32
CA SER A 213 -21.15 3.67 26.05
C SER A 213 -21.33 4.12 24.60
N ALA A 214 -20.23 4.22 23.84
CA ALA A 214 -20.22 4.43 22.41
C ALA A 214 -20.80 3.21 21.68
N ILE A 215 -21.45 3.46 20.55
CA ILE A 215 -22.09 2.39 19.77
C ILE A 215 -21.23 2.10 18.55
N ARG A 216 -20.89 0.82 18.35
CA ARG A 216 -20.24 0.33 17.14
C ARG A 216 -21.13 -0.71 16.45
N THR A 217 -21.58 -0.42 15.23
CA THR A 217 -22.34 -1.38 14.41
C THR A 217 -21.62 -1.67 13.11
N TYR A 218 -21.71 -2.92 12.66
CA TYR A 218 -21.02 -3.38 11.46
C TYR A 218 -21.91 -4.34 10.68
N VAL A 219 -21.95 -4.18 9.35
CA VAL A 219 -22.63 -5.12 8.45
C VAL A 219 -21.61 -5.77 7.53
N GLY A 220 -21.50 -7.10 7.64
CA GLY A 220 -20.60 -7.89 6.83
C GLY A 220 -21.18 -8.23 5.45
N LEU A 221 -20.32 -8.72 4.56
CA LEU A 221 -20.72 -9.08 3.19
C LEU A 221 -21.82 -10.14 3.10
N ARG A 222 -21.89 -11.03 4.10
CA ARG A 222 -22.84 -12.16 4.13
C ARG A 222 -24.16 -11.84 4.81
N SER A 223 -24.31 -10.65 5.38
CA SER A 223 -25.50 -10.28 6.14
C SER A 223 -26.75 -10.08 5.27
N ALA A 224 -26.59 -9.71 4.00
CA ALA A 224 -27.66 -9.68 3.00
C ALA A 224 -27.08 -9.78 1.57
N ALA A 225 -27.93 -10.06 0.58
CA ALA A 225 -27.49 -10.37 -0.78
C ALA A 225 -27.04 -9.13 -1.54
N THR A 226 -27.81 -8.05 -1.48
CA THR A 226 -27.51 -6.80 -2.22
C THR A 226 -26.89 -5.73 -1.34
N VAL A 227 -26.23 -4.76 -1.97
CA VAL A 227 -25.64 -3.61 -1.27
C VAL A 227 -26.73 -2.78 -0.57
N ASP A 228 -27.86 -2.54 -1.25
CA ASP A 228 -28.99 -1.78 -0.70
C ASP A 228 -29.63 -2.47 0.51
N GLU A 229 -29.83 -3.79 0.44
CA GLU A 229 -30.33 -4.57 1.58
C GLU A 229 -29.36 -4.50 2.77
N ARG A 230 -28.05 -4.58 2.53
CA ARG A 230 -27.05 -4.45 3.59
C ARG A 230 -27.02 -3.03 4.18
N ALA A 231 -27.20 -2.00 3.37
CA ALA A 231 -27.28 -0.61 3.84
C ALA A 231 -28.52 -0.37 4.72
N LEU A 232 -29.68 -0.89 4.33
CA LEU A 232 -30.89 -0.85 5.15
C LEU A 232 -30.71 -1.63 6.46
N LEU A 233 -30.12 -2.82 6.41
CA LEU A 233 -29.80 -3.61 7.59
C LEU A 233 -28.84 -2.86 8.54
N ALA A 234 -27.88 -2.09 8.00
CA ALA A 234 -26.97 -1.27 8.80
C ALA A 234 -27.72 -0.17 9.58
N VAL A 235 -28.68 0.48 8.92
CA VAL A 235 -29.54 1.50 9.55
C VAL A 235 -30.45 0.89 10.62
N ASP A 236 -31.03 -0.27 10.34
CA ASP A 236 -31.89 -0.98 11.30
C ASP A 236 -31.09 -1.44 12.53
N GLU A 237 -29.89 -1.99 12.33
CA GLU A 237 -29.00 -2.41 13.41
C GLU A 237 -28.49 -1.21 14.22
N LEU A 238 -28.15 -0.09 13.56
CA LEU A 238 -27.80 1.16 14.22
C LEU A 238 -28.96 1.68 15.08
N GLY A 239 -30.19 1.64 14.57
CA GLY A 239 -31.38 2.03 15.32
C GLY A 239 -31.66 1.11 16.50
N ARG A 240 -31.53 -0.21 16.33
CA ARG A 240 -31.69 -1.21 17.39
C ARG A 240 -30.69 -1.00 18.51
N ALA A 241 -29.45 -0.65 18.18
CA ALA A 241 -28.40 -0.36 19.15
C ALA A 241 -28.58 0.99 19.87
N GLY A 242 -29.54 1.82 19.44
CA GLY A 242 -29.78 3.15 20.01
C GLY A 242 -28.97 4.27 19.36
N GLY A 243 -28.35 4.03 18.19
CA GLY A 243 -27.43 4.97 17.57
C GLY A 243 -28.04 6.31 17.17
N PHE A 244 -29.32 6.34 16.81
CA PHE A 244 -30.03 7.60 16.53
C PHE A 244 -30.41 8.40 17.79
N GLY A 245 -30.14 7.87 18.99
CA GLY A 245 -30.27 8.60 20.25
C GLY A 245 -28.97 9.28 20.69
N LYS A 246 -27.87 9.12 19.95
CA LYS A 246 -26.59 9.80 20.18
C LYS A 246 -26.59 11.17 19.51
N GLU A 247 -25.79 12.11 20.03
CA GLU A 247 -25.63 13.42 19.39
C GLU A 247 -24.88 13.30 18.04
N HIS A 248 -23.96 12.33 17.92
CA HIS A 248 -23.15 12.14 16.72
C HIS A 248 -23.31 10.74 16.10
N ILE A 249 -23.37 10.68 14.77
CA ILE A 249 -23.28 9.46 13.97
C ILE A 249 -22.09 9.57 13.02
N VAL A 250 -21.22 8.56 13.01
CA VAL A 250 -20.11 8.47 12.07
C VAL A 250 -20.29 7.28 11.15
N ILE A 251 -20.33 7.54 9.85
CA ILE A 251 -20.15 6.48 8.84
C ILE A 251 -18.66 6.27 8.66
N ALA A 252 -18.15 5.14 9.17
CA ALA A 252 -16.77 4.72 8.98
C ALA A 252 -16.68 3.84 7.74
N VAL A 253 -16.07 4.37 6.68
CA VAL A 253 -15.87 3.66 5.43
C VAL A 253 -14.66 2.73 5.57
N PRO A 254 -14.86 1.39 5.57
CA PRO A 254 -13.76 0.46 5.76
C PRO A 254 -12.82 0.48 4.55
N THR A 255 -11.62 -0.07 4.73
CA THR A 255 -10.72 -0.43 3.62
C THR A 255 -11.19 -1.70 2.92
N GLY A 256 -10.51 -2.09 1.83
CA GLY A 256 -10.88 -3.25 1.01
C GLY A 256 -11.02 -4.58 1.75
N SER A 257 -10.32 -4.76 2.87
CA SER A 257 -10.44 -5.98 3.68
C SER A 257 -11.63 -5.95 4.65
N GLY A 258 -12.39 -4.87 4.69
CA GLY A 258 -13.39 -4.59 5.72
C GLY A 258 -12.83 -3.94 6.98
N TRP A 259 -11.53 -3.61 7.01
CA TRP A 259 -10.87 -3.07 8.19
C TRP A 259 -11.18 -1.58 8.40
N VAL A 260 -11.52 -1.22 9.64
CA VAL A 260 -11.62 0.15 10.16
C VAL A 260 -10.54 0.31 11.23
N ASP A 261 -9.76 1.39 11.17
CA ASP A 261 -8.66 1.61 12.11
C ASP A 261 -9.17 1.87 13.54
N GLU A 262 -8.75 1.02 14.48
CA GLU A 262 -9.11 1.11 15.89
C GLU A 262 -8.69 2.45 16.51
N ASN A 263 -7.55 3.03 16.07
CA ASN A 263 -7.13 4.34 16.55
C ASN A 263 -8.12 5.43 16.11
N ALA A 264 -8.65 5.33 14.89
CA ALA A 264 -9.64 6.28 14.43
C ALA A 264 -10.92 6.19 15.25
N VAL A 265 -11.43 4.98 15.49
CA VAL A 265 -12.65 4.78 16.28
C VAL A 265 -12.44 5.22 17.73
N SER A 266 -11.32 4.85 18.36
CA SER A 266 -10.97 5.31 19.70
C SER A 266 -10.89 6.84 19.78
N GLY A 267 -10.32 7.48 18.76
CA GLY A 267 -10.28 8.94 18.67
C GLY A 267 -11.65 9.58 18.45
N ILE A 268 -12.57 8.91 17.75
CA ILE A 268 -13.96 9.36 17.55
C ILE A 268 -14.71 9.31 18.89
N GLU A 269 -14.56 8.21 19.62
CA GLU A 269 -15.16 7.99 20.93
C GLU A 269 -14.62 9.01 21.94
N GLU A 270 -13.31 9.24 21.96
CA GLU A 270 -12.67 10.29 22.76
C GLU A 270 -13.21 11.68 22.41
N ARG A 271 -13.31 11.99 21.11
CA ARG A 271 -13.75 13.30 20.60
C ARG A 271 -15.13 13.69 21.11
N PHE A 272 -16.03 12.72 21.21
CA PHE A 272 -17.43 12.92 21.55
C PHE A 272 -17.79 12.39 22.95
N ALA A 273 -16.79 12.06 23.77
CA ALA A 273 -16.99 11.51 25.11
C ALA A 273 -18.00 10.34 25.14
N ASP A 274 -17.84 9.42 24.19
CA ASP A 274 -18.74 8.28 23.90
C ASP A 274 -20.17 8.63 23.46
N ASP A 275 -20.54 9.90 23.26
CA ASP A 275 -21.83 10.31 22.70
C ASP A 275 -21.87 10.20 21.16
N VAL A 276 -21.48 9.02 20.67
CA VAL A 276 -21.35 8.74 19.25
C VAL A 276 -21.76 7.32 18.91
N ALA A 277 -22.33 7.16 17.72
CA ALA A 277 -22.54 5.86 17.10
C ALA A 277 -21.78 5.76 15.78
N THR A 278 -20.86 4.80 15.69
CA THR A 278 -20.09 4.52 14.48
C THR A 278 -20.68 3.31 13.75
N VAL A 279 -21.03 3.48 12.48
CA VAL A 279 -21.55 2.43 11.60
C VAL A 279 -20.61 2.18 10.44
N ALA A 280 -20.34 0.91 10.14
CA ALA A 280 -19.53 0.49 9.00
C ALA A 280 -20.24 -0.59 8.16
N LEU A 281 -20.03 -0.54 6.85
CA LEU A 281 -20.57 -1.51 5.89
C LEU A 281 -19.43 -2.08 5.04
N GLN A 282 -19.23 -3.39 5.12
CA GLN A 282 -18.24 -4.10 4.33
C GLN A 282 -18.67 -4.19 2.86
N TYR A 283 -17.75 -3.87 1.95
CA TYR A 283 -17.95 -4.00 0.50
C TYR A 283 -17.00 -5.01 -0.16
N SER A 284 -15.92 -5.40 0.54
CA SER A 284 -14.97 -6.40 0.07
C SER A 284 -14.25 -7.09 1.25
N ASP A 285 -13.67 -8.26 0.96
CA ASP A 285 -12.82 -9.05 1.85
C ASP A 285 -11.38 -9.17 1.32
N GLN A 286 -11.04 -8.43 0.25
CA GLN A 286 -9.76 -8.50 -0.45
C GLN A 286 -8.73 -7.53 0.15
N PRO A 287 -7.42 -7.80 0.04
CA PRO A 287 -6.40 -6.90 0.59
C PRO A 287 -6.42 -5.52 -0.09
N SER A 288 -6.18 -4.48 0.71
CA SER A 288 -6.39 -3.06 0.35
C SER A 288 -5.67 -2.59 -0.92
N TRP A 289 -4.45 -3.09 -1.20
CA TRP A 289 -3.71 -2.75 -2.43
C TRP A 289 -4.32 -3.37 -3.70
N ALA A 290 -4.96 -4.54 -3.58
CA ALA A 290 -5.61 -5.20 -4.71
C ALA A 290 -6.96 -4.54 -4.99
N THR A 291 -7.70 -4.12 -3.96
CA THR A 291 -8.97 -3.40 -4.14
C THR A 291 -8.77 -2.00 -4.68
N PHE A 292 -7.69 -1.31 -4.32
CA PHE A 292 -7.40 0.01 -4.88
C PHE A 292 -7.30 0.00 -6.41
N LEU A 293 -6.77 -1.07 -7.01
CA LEU A 293 -6.66 -1.19 -8.47
C LEU A 293 -7.90 -1.78 -9.16
N PHE A 294 -8.83 -2.41 -8.42
CA PHE A 294 -9.85 -3.29 -9.01
C PHE A 294 -11.25 -3.21 -8.40
N ALA A 295 -11.49 -2.44 -7.34
CA ALA A 295 -12.75 -2.46 -6.58
C ALA A 295 -13.20 -1.09 -6.04
N GLU A 296 -12.72 0.01 -6.64
CA GLU A 296 -13.12 1.36 -6.25
C GLU A 296 -14.65 1.58 -6.40
N ASP A 297 -15.23 1.16 -7.54
CA ASP A 297 -16.67 1.28 -7.80
C ASP A 297 -17.52 0.62 -6.70
N ALA A 298 -17.15 -0.58 -6.27
CA ALA A 298 -17.89 -1.31 -5.24
C ALA A 298 -17.83 -0.61 -3.87
N ALA A 299 -16.70 0.03 -3.54
CA ALA A 299 -16.54 0.82 -2.32
C ALA A 299 -17.43 2.06 -2.35
N VAL A 300 -17.42 2.75 -3.49
CA VAL A 300 -18.22 3.95 -3.75
C VAL A 300 -19.72 3.64 -3.71
N ASP A 301 -20.16 2.54 -4.31
CA ASP A 301 -21.56 2.11 -4.33
C ASP A 301 -22.06 1.76 -2.92
N ALA A 302 -21.29 0.97 -2.16
CA ALA A 302 -21.64 0.62 -0.78
C ALA A 302 -21.70 1.85 0.14
N THR A 303 -20.73 2.75 0.01
CA THR A 303 -20.70 3.99 0.79
C THR A 303 -21.87 4.90 0.45
N THR A 304 -22.19 5.04 -0.84
CA THR A 304 -23.34 5.83 -1.31
C THR A 304 -24.65 5.25 -0.81
N ALA A 305 -24.84 3.93 -0.88
CA ALA A 305 -26.04 3.27 -0.39
C ALA A 305 -26.23 3.46 1.12
N LEU A 306 -25.18 3.27 1.93
CA LEU A 306 -25.23 3.49 3.37
C LEU A 306 -25.51 4.96 3.72
N LEU A 307 -24.82 5.90 3.08
CA LEU A 307 -25.01 7.33 3.30
C LEU A 307 -26.45 7.75 2.99
N ASN A 308 -27.02 7.27 1.87
CA ASN A 308 -28.39 7.55 1.50
C ASN A 308 -29.39 6.95 2.50
N ALA A 309 -29.20 5.69 2.92
CA ALA A 309 -30.08 5.03 3.88
C ALA A 309 -30.08 5.74 5.25
N VAL A 310 -28.90 6.14 5.76
CA VAL A 310 -28.78 6.91 7.01
C VAL A 310 -29.45 8.28 6.85
N ARG A 311 -29.22 8.97 5.74
CA ARG A 311 -29.84 10.27 5.45
C ARG A 311 -31.37 10.18 5.41
N ASP A 312 -31.91 9.18 4.73
CA ASP A 312 -33.35 8.95 4.66
C ASP A 312 -33.94 8.70 6.05
N ARG A 313 -33.20 8.02 6.93
CA ARG A 313 -33.61 7.85 8.33
C ARG A 313 -33.55 9.18 9.10
N LEU A 314 -32.50 9.98 8.94
CA LEU A 314 -32.35 11.28 9.60
C LEU A 314 -33.41 12.30 9.17
N ARG A 315 -33.95 12.20 7.93
CA ARG A 315 -35.08 13.02 7.47
C ARG A 315 -36.35 12.84 8.29
N THR A 316 -36.49 11.73 9.02
CA THR A 316 -37.65 11.47 9.90
C THR A 316 -37.53 12.12 11.28
N TYR A 317 -36.37 12.67 11.63
CA TYR A 317 -36.12 13.36 12.90
C TYR A 317 -36.30 14.88 12.76
N ASP A 318 -36.66 15.53 13.86
CA ASP A 318 -36.77 16.98 13.91
C ASP A 318 -35.39 17.63 13.69
N PRO A 319 -35.26 18.66 12.81
CA PRO A 319 -33.97 19.26 12.49
C PRO A 319 -33.17 19.80 13.67
N LEU A 320 -33.82 20.16 14.79
CA LEU A 320 -33.16 20.69 15.99
C LEU A 320 -32.66 19.60 16.96
N SER A 321 -33.05 18.35 16.76
CA SER A 321 -32.70 17.23 17.65
C SER A 321 -32.15 16.01 16.94
N ARG A 322 -31.98 16.08 15.61
CA ARG A 322 -31.37 15.01 14.83
C ARG A 322 -29.85 14.94 15.11
N PRO A 323 -29.26 13.73 15.13
CA PRO A 323 -27.82 13.57 15.26
C PRO A 323 -27.04 14.25 14.13
N GLU A 324 -25.85 14.74 14.45
CA GLU A 324 -24.88 15.19 13.46
C GLU A 324 -24.30 14.01 12.69
N LEU A 325 -24.27 14.08 11.37
CA LEU A 325 -23.72 13.01 10.54
C LEU A 325 -22.32 13.38 10.05
N HIS A 326 -21.33 12.56 10.41
CA HIS A 326 -19.96 12.68 9.94
C HIS A 326 -19.57 11.47 9.09
N VAL A 327 -18.60 11.65 8.18
CA VAL A 327 -18.07 10.55 7.36
C VAL A 327 -16.57 10.48 7.52
N TYR A 328 -16.07 9.28 7.83
CA TYR A 328 -14.66 9.00 8.00
C TYR A 328 -14.23 7.90 7.03
N GLY A 329 -13.03 8.02 6.47
CA GLY A 329 -12.44 6.97 5.66
C GLY A 329 -10.92 7.05 5.60
N GLN A 330 -10.27 5.89 5.57
CA GLN A 330 -8.82 5.76 5.38
C GLN A 330 -8.51 5.08 4.05
N SER A 331 -7.44 5.49 3.36
CA SER A 331 -6.98 4.86 2.11
C SER A 331 -8.09 4.84 1.05
N LEU A 332 -8.42 3.67 0.48
CA LEU A 332 -9.56 3.50 -0.42
C LEU A 332 -10.90 3.94 0.20
N GLY A 333 -11.08 3.83 1.53
CA GLY A 333 -12.28 4.33 2.21
C GLY A 333 -12.39 5.85 2.15
N SER A 334 -11.27 6.58 2.09
CA SER A 334 -11.27 8.03 1.91
C SER A 334 -11.70 8.44 0.50
N VAL A 335 -11.30 7.67 -0.52
CA VAL A 335 -11.73 7.87 -1.92
C VAL A 335 -13.23 7.62 -2.04
N ALA A 336 -13.70 6.48 -1.54
CA ALA A 336 -15.11 6.10 -1.60
C ALA A 336 -16.02 7.06 -0.80
N GLY A 337 -15.59 7.44 0.40
CA GLY A 337 -16.27 8.43 1.24
C GLY A 337 -16.34 9.80 0.57
N SER A 338 -15.21 10.30 0.06
CA SER A 338 -15.13 11.57 -0.65
C SER A 338 -16.05 11.58 -1.88
N ALA A 339 -16.01 10.53 -2.70
CA ALA A 339 -16.86 10.41 -3.88
C ALA A 339 -18.36 10.37 -3.53
N ALA A 340 -18.76 9.64 -2.49
CA ALA A 340 -20.15 9.58 -2.04
C ALA A 340 -20.64 10.94 -1.51
N VAL A 341 -19.83 11.62 -0.69
CA VAL A 341 -20.17 12.96 -0.14
C VAL A 341 -20.18 14.02 -1.23
N HIS A 342 -19.30 13.94 -2.22
CA HIS A 342 -19.27 14.88 -3.34
C HIS A 342 -20.54 14.81 -4.21
N ARG A 343 -21.16 13.63 -4.33
CA ARG A 343 -22.43 13.46 -5.04
C ARG A 343 -23.60 14.14 -4.32
N ASP A 344 -23.64 14.04 -3.00
CA ASP A 344 -24.62 14.73 -2.16
C ASP A 344 -24.05 14.90 -0.75
N SER A 345 -23.72 16.15 -0.40
CA SER A 345 -23.18 16.52 0.92
C SER A 345 -24.28 16.91 1.92
N SER A 346 -25.57 16.82 1.53
CA SER A 346 -26.66 17.15 2.43
C SER A 346 -26.62 16.28 3.69
N PHE A 347 -26.92 16.91 4.82
CA PHE A 347 -26.87 16.34 6.18
C PHE A 347 -25.46 16.00 6.70
N VAL A 348 -24.42 15.98 5.86
CA VAL A 348 -23.05 15.71 6.31
C VAL A 348 -22.49 16.97 6.98
N CYS A 349 -22.25 16.90 8.28
CA CYS A 349 -21.63 17.97 9.05
C CYS A 349 -20.13 18.08 8.74
N SER A 350 -19.38 16.98 8.87
CA SER A 350 -17.93 17.01 8.65
C SER A 350 -17.41 15.71 8.06
N THR A 351 -16.26 15.79 7.40
CA THR A 351 -15.56 14.61 6.90
C THR A 351 -14.10 14.57 7.31
N VAL A 352 -13.55 13.36 7.48
CA VAL A 352 -12.12 13.15 7.75
C VAL A 352 -11.58 12.04 6.85
N TRP A 353 -10.52 12.36 6.11
CA TRP A 353 -9.89 11.51 5.11
C TRP A 353 -8.43 11.25 5.48
N ALA A 354 -8.13 10.03 5.92
CA ALA A 354 -6.78 9.64 6.34
C ALA A 354 -6.04 8.88 5.24
N GLY A 355 -4.82 9.32 4.93
CA GLY A 355 -3.96 8.73 3.90
C GLY A 355 -4.64 8.52 2.55
N PRO A 356 -5.31 9.54 1.98
CA PRO A 356 -5.87 9.40 0.65
C PRO A 356 -4.75 9.14 -0.36
N PRO A 357 -4.98 8.25 -1.35
CA PRO A 357 -4.10 8.14 -2.51
C PRO A 357 -3.91 9.50 -3.20
N SER A 358 -2.71 9.72 -3.73
CA SER A 358 -2.29 10.98 -4.34
C SER A 358 -3.32 11.51 -5.35
N GLY A 359 -3.89 12.69 -5.09
CA GLY A 359 -4.77 13.41 -6.03
C GLY A 359 -6.22 12.92 -6.10
N GLU A 360 -6.60 11.88 -5.34
CA GLU A 360 -7.94 11.28 -5.43
C GLU A 360 -9.00 11.96 -4.55
N VAL A 361 -8.57 12.67 -3.51
CA VAL A 361 -9.47 13.29 -2.52
C VAL A 361 -9.20 14.77 -2.42
N THR A 362 -10.25 15.58 -2.58
CA THR A 362 -10.22 17.00 -2.23
C THR A 362 -10.88 17.20 -0.87
N ALA A 363 -10.33 18.10 -0.06
CA ALA A 363 -10.84 18.31 1.30
C ALA A 363 -12.33 18.70 1.29
N GLY A 364 -12.81 19.47 0.31
CA GLY A 364 -14.25 19.75 0.13
C GLY A 364 -14.96 20.34 1.36
N GLY A 365 -14.22 20.91 2.31
CA GLY A 365 -14.69 21.37 3.63
C GLY A 365 -14.30 20.48 4.82
N GLY A 366 -13.90 19.23 4.58
CA GLY A 366 -13.41 18.27 5.57
C GLY A 366 -11.91 18.38 5.89
N VAL A 367 -11.43 17.46 6.73
CA VAL A 367 -10.04 17.35 7.14
C VAL A 367 -9.35 16.23 6.36
N VAL A 368 -8.20 16.54 5.75
CA VAL A 368 -7.32 15.54 5.15
C VAL A 368 -6.12 15.34 6.07
N LEU A 369 -5.86 14.10 6.46
CA LEU A 369 -4.69 13.70 7.25
C LEU A 369 -3.73 12.93 6.36
N ALA A 370 -2.56 13.49 6.11
CA ALA A 370 -1.53 12.88 5.27
C ALA A 370 -0.17 12.92 5.97
N ASN A 371 0.53 11.78 6.06
CA ASN A 371 1.92 11.75 6.55
C ASN A 371 2.87 11.92 5.37
N SER A 372 3.88 12.77 5.52
CA SER A 372 4.95 12.92 4.52
C SER A 372 5.73 11.63 4.25
N SER A 373 5.75 10.68 5.20
CA SER A 373 6.34 9.35 5.03
C SER A 373 5.38 8.29 4.49
N ASP A 374 4.10 8.62 4.27
CA ASP A 374 3.12 7.66 3.74
C ASP A 374 3.34 7.42 2.24
N PRO A 375 3.79 6.22 1.80
CA PRO A 375 3.94 5.94 0.39
C PRO A 375 2.62 5.99 -0.40
N VAL A 376 1.45 5.82 0.23
CA VAL A 376 0.14 5.90 -0.43
C VAL A 376 -0.16 7.32 -0.90
N VAL A 377 0.17 8.32 -0.09
CA VAL A 377 0.03 9.74 -0.41
C VAL A 377 0.97 10.17 -1.54
N TRP A 378 2.08 9.47 -1.73
CA TRP A 378 3.05 9.75 -2.81
C TRP A 378 2.74 9.02 -4.11
N TRP A 379 2.16 7.83 -4.04
CA TRP A 379 2.19 6.91 -5.17
C TRP A 379 1.18 7.31 -6.24
N SER A 380 1.70 7.69 -7.40
CA SER A 380 0.95 7.89 -8.64
C SER A 380 1.85 7.54 -9.83
N ALA A 381 1.25 7.30 -11.00
CA ALA A 381 2.02 7.16 -12.24
C ALA A 381 2.79 8.45 -12.59
N ASP A 382 2.27 9.60 -12.17
CA ASP A 382 2.87 10.91 -12.44
C ASP A 382 4.20 11.09 -11.72
N LEU A 383 4.43 10.37 -10.61
CA LEU A 383 5.70 10.38 -9.87
C LEU A 383 6.93 10.01 -10.71
N ILE A 384 6.72 9.38 -11.88
CA ILE A 384 7.75 9.11 -12.89
C ILE A 384 8.37 10.42 -13.42
N HIS A 385 7.57 11.47 -13.59
CA HIS A 385 7.94 12.70 -14.29
C HIS A 385 7.58 14.01 -13.55
N GLU A 386 6.76 13.93 -12.50
CA GLU A 386 6.37 15.05 -11.65
C GLU A 386 6.66 14.76 -10.17
N ARG A 387 6.95 15.83 -9.42
CA ARG A 387 7.14 15.74 -7.96
C ARG A 387 5.77 15.59 -7.27
N PRO A 388 5.69 14.85 -6.16
CA PRO A 388 4.43 14.71 -5.43
C PRO A 388 4.03 16.06 -4.82
N ASP A 389 2.72 16.30 -4.74
CA ASP A 389 2.18 17.40 -3.94
C ASP A 389 2.00 16.93 -2.50
N LEU A 390 2.74 17.58 -1.59
CA LEU A 390 2.73 17.29 -0.15
C LEU A 390 2.35 18.53 0.65
N THR A 391 1.71 19.51 0.01
CA THR A 391 1.40 20.82 0.64
C THR A 391 0.58 20.65 1.91
N ASP A 392 -0.38 19.73 1.91
CA ASP A 392 -1.27 19.46 3.05
C ASP A 392 -0.81 18.27 3.92
N ALA A 393 0.36 17.68 3.63
CA ALA A 393 0.90 16.58 4.42
C ALA A 393 1.67 17.08 5.65
N ARG A 394 1.45 16.45 6.80
CA ARG A 394 2.27 16.68 7.99
C ARG A 394 3.66 16.11 7.77
N VAL A 395 4.69 16.89 8.06
CA VAL A 395 6.08 16.42 8.04
C VAL A 395 6.37 15.62 9.30
N ASP A 396 6.17 14.31 9.20
CA ASP A 396 6.35 13.36 10.28
C ASP A 396 7.75 12.71 10.28
N ALA A 397 8.45 12.73 9.15
CA ALA A 397 9.80 12.18 9.02
C ALA A 397 10.63 12.97 7.99
N PRO A 398 11.95 12.75 7.89
CA PRO A 398 12.77 13.34 6.83
C PRO A 398 12.23 13.03 5.43
N VAL A 399 11.95 14.07 4.65
CA VAL A 399 11.36 13.96 3.31
C VAL A 399 12.46 13.79 2.25
N PRO A 400 12.44 12.72 1.43
CA PRO A 400 13.44 12.50 0.41
C PRO A 400 13.28 13.50 -0.75
N ALA A 401 14.40 13.87 -1.39
CA ALA A 401 14.34 14.63 -2.63
C ALA A 401 13.70 13.78 -3.73
N TRP A 402 12.84 14.40 -4.55
CA TRP A 402 12.26 13.73 -5.70
C TRP A 402 13.31 13.53 -6.81
N ILE A 403 13.43 12.30 -7.28
CA ILE A 403 14.29 11.89 -8.38
C ILE A 403 13.40 11.20 -9.42
N PRO A 404 13.26 11.73 -10.65
CA PRO A 404 12.43 11.12 -11.69
C PRO A 404 12.73 9.63 -11.86
N VAL A 405 11.67 8.82 -12.05
CA VAL A 405 11.71 7.34 -12.11
C VAL A 405 12.16 6.67 -10.81
N VAL A 406 13.23 7.13 -10.16
CA VAL A 406 13.78 6.52 -8.93
C VAL A 406 12.78 6.66 -7.80
N SER A 407 12.21 7.84 -7.55
CA SER A 407 11.19 8.03 -6.52
C SER A 407 9.97 7.13 -6.76
N TYR A 408 9.49 7.00 -8.01
CA TYR A 408 8.41 6.07 -8.34
C TYR A 408 8.75 4.62 -7.95
N LEU A 409 9.94 4.13 -8.30
CA LEU A 409 10.38 2.79 -7.95
C LEU A 409 10.56 2.61 -6.44
N GLN A 410 11.12 3.61 -5.75
CA GLN A 410 11.34 3.59 -4.31
C GLN A 410 10.01 3.59 -3.54
N THR A 411 9.08 4.48 -3.89
CA THR A 411 7.73 4.55 -3.30
C THR A 411 6.94 3.26 -3.56
N THR A 412 7.06 2.67 -4.76
CA THR A 412 6.41 1.39 -5.08
C THR A 412 6.89 0.25 -4.17
N VAL A 413 8.17 0.23 -3.81
CA VAL A 413 8.70 -0.73 -2.83
C VAL A 413 8.14 -0.43 -1.44
N ASP A 414 8.14 0.84 -1.04
CA ASP A 414 7.74 1.24 0.32
C ASP A 414 6.25 0.99 0.60
N LEU A 415 5.39 0.98 -0.45
CA LEU A 415 3.98 0.57 -0.36
C LEU A 415 3.80 -0.81 0.28
N LEU A 416 4.71 -1.76 0.01
CA LEU A 416 4.64 -3.13 0.56
C LEU A 416 4.79 -3.16 2.09
N SER A 417 5.35 -2.09 2.65
CA SER A 417 5.59 -1.90 4.08
C SER A 417 4.90 -0.66 4.63
N ALA A 418 3.90 -0.12 3.94
CA ALA A 418 3.24 1.15 4.30
C ALA A 418 2.70 1.16 5.74
N LEU A 419 2.22 0.01 6.21
CA LEU A 419 1.70 -0.19 7.57
C LEU A 419 2.76 -0.61 8.59
N ASN A 420 4.02 -0.80 8.19
CA ASN A 420 5.13 -1.23 9.08
C ASN A 420 5.83 -0.04 9.75
N ALA A 421 5.04 0.94 10.19
CA ALA A 421 5.49 2.12 10.92
C ALA A 421 4.67 2.24 12.22
N PRO A 422 5.18 2.92 13.26
CA PRO A 422 4.35 3.28 14.41
C PRO A 422 3.24 4.26 14.01
N ALA A 423 2.19 4.35 14.83
CA ALA A 423 1.12 5.31 14.61
C ALA A 423 1.66 6.75 14.56
N GLY A 424 1.16 7.54 13.60
CA GLY A 424 1.68 8.88 13.29
C GLY A 424 2.62 8.91 12.09
N HIS A 425 3.05 7.75 11.59
CA HIS A 425 3.99 7.61 10.49
C HIS A 425 3.53 6.58 9.45
N GLY A 426 4.06 6.67 8.24
CA GLY A 426 3.67 5.81 7.13
C GLY A 426 2.17 5.87 6.90
N HIS A 427 1.56 4.73 6.59
CA HIS A 427 0.12 4.61 6.44
C HIS A 427 -0.60 4.24 7.75
N ARG A 428 0.06 4.39 8.91
CA ARG A 428 -0.56 4.23 10.23
C ARG A 428 -0.80 5.60 10.86
N TYR A 429 -2.06 5.93 11.01
CA TYR A 429 -2.49 7.17 11.62
C TYR A 429 -2.90 6.92 13.08
N GLY A 430 -2.96 7.98 13.87
CA GLY A 430 -3.27 7.90 15.31
C GLY A 430 -4.74 8.17 15.58
N THR A 431 -5.03 8.52 16.84
CA THR A 431 -6.36 8.96 17.28
C THR A 431 -6.75 10.31 16.68
N ASP A 432 -5.79 11.04 16.11
CA ASP A 432 -6.01 12.28 15.36
C ASP A 432 -6.99 12.11 14.20
N GLN A 433 -7.15 10.90 13.68
CA GLN A 433 -8.20 10.56 12.71
C GLN A 433 -9.61 10.83 13.23
N GLY A 434 -9.87 10.49 14.50
CA GLY A 434 -11.16 10.70 15.12
C GLY A 434 -11.28 12.06 15.81
N THR A 435 -10.22 12.49 16.51
CA THR A 435 -10.24 13.77 17.24
C THR A 435 -10.26 14.99 16.32
N SER A 436 -9.98 14.83 15.03
CA SER A 436 -10.09 15.90 14.03
C SER A 436 -11.50 16.11 13.50
N ILE A 437 -12.48 15.27 13.85
CA ILE A 437 -13.88 15.47 13.47
C ILE A 437 -14.39 16.78 14.10
N ARG A 438 -15.05 17.60 13.28
CA ARG A 438 -15.60 18.91 13.66
C ARG A 438 -17.09 18.80 13.92
N GLU A 439 -17.55 19.54 14.91
CA GLU A 439 -18.98 19.75 15.19
C GLU A 439 -19.55 20.84 14.28
N CYS A 440 -20.87 20.79 14.07
CA CYS A 440 -21.68 21.80 13.44
C CYS A 440 -22.85 22.19 14.39
#